data_AF-A0AAN5AL45-F1
#
_entry.id   AF-A0AAN5AL45-F1
#
_cell.length_a   1.000
_cell.length_b   1.000
_cell.length_c   1.000
_cell.angle_alpha   90.00
_cell.angle_beta   90.00
_cell.angle_gamma   90.00
#
_symmetry.space_group_name_H-M   'P 1'
#
loop_
_entity.id
_entity.type
_entity.pdbx_description
1 polymer ?
#
loop_
_entity_poly.entity_id
_entity_poly.type
_entity_poly.pdbx_seq_one_letter_code
_entity_poly.pdbx_strand_id
1 'polypeptide(L)'
;MGLRIAYSIFIFFLCFLPALGVAGELVIRGLYQGRDLYVQNPELPDGGFATAEVFLNGTKVLAHPTSSAYTIPLNTLKVDDSVKVLITYDGALPPKVINPQVLRPKVKFTFLAISANEQNIKWTVDGNGLDGTFILQRLVDGKWTIAGSHQSDNMDRESFQLPVTHQEGNNRYRIRFLASVGKTFYSKVVDYENFQDPVTFYPERVSTKLYLNKAVAYEVEDAYGNFIVGGAGKEIDMSQAETGLYYLIVGEQRKKFYKK
;
A
#
# COMPACT_ATOMS: atom_id res chain seq x y z
N MET A 1 75.40 62.63 -13.27
CA MET A 1 74.67 61.39 -12.95
C MET A 1 73.19 61.73 -12.94
N GLY A 2 72.53 61.63 -14.10
CA GLY A 2 71.12 62.02 -14.26
C GLY A 2 70.34 60.84 -14.82
N LEU A 3 69.46 60.27 -14.01
CA LEU A 3 68.66 59.09 -14.34
C LEU A 3 67.32 59.56 -14.94
N ARG A 4 67.04 59.18 -16.19
CA ARG A 4 65.76 59.47 -16.87
C ARG A 4 64.79 58.31 -16.62
N ILE A 5 63.65 58.61 -16.00
CA ILE A 5 62.56 57.66 -15.76
C ILE A 5 61.61 57.72 -16.96
N ALA A 6 61.46 56.61 -17.68
CA ALA A 6 60.47 56.45 -18.75
C ALA A 6 59.24 55.73 -18.20
N TYR A 7 58.08 56.39 -18.22
CA TYR A 7 56.79 55.79 -17.87
C TYR A 7 56.26 55.00 -19.07
N SER A 8 56.16 53.67 -18.93
CA SER A 8 55.54 52.81 -19.93
C SER A 8 54.05 52.66 -19.60
N ILE A 9 53.18 53.21 -20.44
CA ILE A 9 51.72 53.06 -20.33
C ILE A 9 51.35 51.67 -20.86
N PHE A 10 50.88 50.80 -19.97
CA PHE A 10 50.37 49.48 -20.31
C PHE A 10 48.86 49.57 -20.55
N ILE A 11 48.42 49.56 -21.81
CA ILE A 11 47.00 49.50 -22.18
C ILE A 11 46.56 48.04 -22.05
N PHE A 12 45.74 47.75 -21.04
CA PHE A 12 45.11 46.45 -20.84
C PHE A 12 43.92 46.31 -21.80
N PHE A 13 44.12 45.63 -22.93
CA PHE A 13 43.05 45.32 -23.87
C PHE A 13 42.18 44.19 -23.27
N LEU A 14 41.03 44.58 -22.70
CA LEU A 14 40.06 43.64 -22.15
C LEU A 14 39.34 42.93 -23.31
N CYS A 15 39.84 41.77 -23.72
CA CYS A 15 39.13 40.88 -24.66
C CYS A 15 37.81 40.44 -24.05
N PHE A 16 36.70 41.02 -24.51
CA PHE A 16 35.35 40.54 -24.23
C PHE A 16 35.16 39.25 -25.05
N LEU A 17 35.34 38.08 -24.44
CA LEU A 17 34.92 36.82 -25.07
C LEU A 17 33.39 36.81 -25.13
N PRO A 18 32.75 36.64 -26.29
CA PRO A 18 31.32 36.39 -26.34
C PRO A 18 31.03 35.06 -25.63
N ALA A 19 30.08 35.07 -24.70
CA ALA A 19 29.56 33.86 -24.10
C ALA A 19 28.88 33.05 -25.21
N LEU A 20 29.50 31.94 -25.63
CA LEU A 20 28.87 30.96 -26.51
C LEU A 20 27.61 30.44 -25.80
N GLY A 21 26.47 30.54 -26.48
CA GLY A 21 25.22 29.93 -26.01
C GLY A 21 25.44 28.45 -25.76
N VAL A 22 25.04 27.97 -24.59
CA VAL A 22 25.09 26.54 -24.25
C VAL A 22 23.93 25.87 -24.97
N ALA A 23 24.21 25.14 -26.05
CA ALA A 23 23.25 24.22 -26.63
C ALA A 23 23.11 23.00 -25.70
N GLY A 24 21.87 22.62 -25.39
CA GLY A 24 21.56 21.52 -24.49
C GLY A 24 20.59 20.52 -25.09
N GLU A 25 20.55 19.33 -24.50
CA GLU A 25 19.63 18.26 -24.86
C GLU A 25 18.79 17.82 -23.66
N LEU A 26 17.48 17.71 -23.85
CA LEU A 26 16.55 17.10 -22.91
C LEU A 26 16.00 15.81 -23.52
N VAL A 27 16.27 14.67 -22.87
CA VAL A 27 15.79 13.36 -23.31
C VAL A 27 14.75 12.82 -22.32
N ILE A 28 13.58 12.46 -22.84
CA ILE A 28 12.51 11.81 -22.08
C ILE A 28 12.13 10.50 -22.76
N ARG A 29 11.88 9.47 -21.95
CA ARG A 29 11.53 8.12 -22.40
C ARG A 29 10.34 7.59 -21.63
N GLY A 30 9.55 6.74 -22.27
CA GLY A 30 8.46 5.99 -21.63
C GLY A 30 7.60 5.27 -22.66
N LEU A 31 6.36 4.95 -22.29
CA LEU A 31 5.37 4.31 -23.16
C LEU A 31 4.22 5.27 -23.43
N TYR A 32 3.73 5.31 -24.67
CA TYR A 32 2.59 6.16 -25.00
C TYR A 32 1.32 5.66 -24.30
N GLN A 33 0.58 6.56 -23.62
CA GLN A 33 -0.65 6.20 -22.88
C GLN A 33 -1.89 6.93 -23.39
N GLY A 34 -1.89 7.34 -24.67
CA GLY A 34 -3.05 7.98 -25.32
C GLY A 34 -3.15 9.49 -25.11
N ARG A 35 -2.07 10.17 -24.68
CA ARG A 35 -2.03 11.63 -24.50
C ARG A 35 -0.72 12.22 -25.01
N ASP A 36 -0.83 13.37 -25.66
CA ASP A 36 0.30 14.15 -26.14
C ASP A 36 1.13 14.76 -24.99
N LEU A 37 2.36 15.17 -25.30
CA LEU A 37 3.23 15.86 -24.36
C LEU A 37 3.11 17.38 -24.51
N TYR A 38 3.09 18.08 -23.38
CA TYR A 38 3.11 19.54 -23.33
C TYR A 38 4.45 19.99 -22.79
N VAL A 39 5.05 20.97 -23.47
CA VAL A 39 6.36 21.52 -23.14
C VAL A 39 6.22 23.01 -22.93
N GLN A 40 6.75 23.50 -21.82
CA GLN A 40 6.99 24.92 -21.58
C GLN A 40 8.33 25.29 -22.20
N ASN A 41 8.33 26.36 -22.98
CA ASN A 41 9.42 26.83 -23.80
C ASN A 41 9.80 28.26 -23.36
N PRO A 42 10.89 28.43 -22.59
CA PRO A 42 11.30 29.74 -22.11
C PRO A 42 11.58 30.72 -23.26
N GLU A 43 11.18 31.97 -23.08
CA GLU A 43 11.60 33.08 -23.93
C GLU A 43 13.04 33.47 -23.60
N LEU A 44 13.83 33.73 -24.63
CA LEU A 44 15.22 34.15 -24.53
C LEU A 44 15.33 35.68 -24.54
N PRO A 45 16.45 36.27 -24.07
CA PRO A 45 16.61 37.72 -24.01
C PRO A 45 16.50 38.46 -25.35
N ASP A 46 16.63 37.75 -26.47
CA ASP A 46 16.49 38.28 -27.84
C ASP A 46 15.04 38.26 -28.34
N GLY A 47 14.08 37.82 -27.52
CA GLY A 47 12.67 37.62 -27.89
C GLY A 47 12.41 36.33 -28.66
N GLY A 48 13.44 35.49 -28.86
CA GLY A 48 13.32 34.13 -29.35
C GLY A 48 12.88 33.16 -28.25
N PHE A 49 12.86 31.87 -28.57
CA PHE A 49 12.53 30.82 -27.60
C PHE A 49 13.62 29.77 -27.55
N ALA A 50 13.76 29.12 -26.39
CA ALA A 50 14.87 28.21 -26.13
C ALA A 50 14.86 26.96 -27.03
N THR A 51 13.70 26.36 -27.33
CA THR A 51 13.67 25.12 -28.13
C THR A 51 14.17 25.33 -29.56
N ALA A 52 15.16 24.54 -29.97
CA ALA A 52 15.69 24.48 -31.33
C ALA A 52 14.98 23.40 -32.15
N GLU A 53 15.10 22.13 -31.78
CA GLU A 53 14.48 21.02 -32.52
C GLU A 53 13.87 19.98 -31.57
N VAL A 54 12.81 19.32 -32.03
CA VAL A 54 12.17 18.22 -31.29
C VAL A 54 12.14 16.98 -32.17
N PHE A 55 12.59 15.86 -31.62
CA PHE A 55 12.59 14.56 -32.26
C PHE A 55 11.73 13.58 -31.46
N LEU A 56 10.85 12.86 -32.17
CA LEU A 56 10.08 11.73 -31.66
C LEU A 56 10.62 10.44 -32.29
N ASN A 57 11.13 9.52 -31.48
CA ASN A 57 11.69 8.25 -31.92
C ASN A 57 12.77 8.39 -33.02
N GLY A 58 13.51 9.51 -33.03
CA GLY A 58 14.55 9.82 -34.02
C GLY A 58 14.06 10.60 -35.24
N THR A 59 12.74 10.76 -35.42
CA THR A 59 12.17 11.58 -36.48
C THR A 59 11.93 13.00 -35.97
N LYS A 60 12.40 14.00 -36.72
CA LYS A 60 12.15 15.42 -36.41
C LYS A 60 10.66 15.72 -36.57
N VAL A 61 10.05 16.29 -35.53
CA VAL A 61 8.61 16.62 -35.51
C VAL A 61 8.33 18.11 -35.38
N LEU A 62 9.24 18.89 -34.78
CA LEU A 62 9.14 20.35 -34.68
C LEU A 62 10.53 20.97 -34.83
N ALA A 63 10.56 22.19 -35.37
CA ALA A 63 11.75 23.04 -35.44
C ALA A 63 11.37 24.48 -35.08
N HIS A 64 12.17 25.11 -34.22
CA HIS A 64 12.06 26.49 -33.75
C HIS A 64 10.63 26.94 -33.38
N PRO A 65 9.96 26.28 -32.42
CA PRO A 65 8.63 26.71 -31.97
C PRO A 65 8.68 28.13 -31.38
N THR A 66 7.83 29.02 -31.90
CA THR A 66 7.79 30.46 -31.58
C THR A 66 6.78 30.83 -30.50
N SER A 67 6.52 29.91 -29.58
CA SER A 67 5.54 30.08 -28.50
C SER A 67 6.10 29.64 -27.15
N SER A 68 5.61 30.26 -26.08
CA SER A 68 6.02 29.97 -24.69
C SER A 68 5.65 28.56 -24.20
N ALA A 69 4.83 27.86 -24.97
CA ALA A 69 4.52 26.45 -24.79
C ALA A 69 4.12 25.82 -26.14
N TYR A 70 4.35 24.52 -26.28
CA TYR A 70 3.93 23.75 -27.46
C TYR A 70 3.59 22.31 -27.09
N THR A 71 2.90 21.63 -28.01
CA THR A 71 2.50 20.23 -27.89
C THR A 71 3.35 19.37 -28.81
N ILE A 72 3.83 18.23 -28.31
CA ILE A 72 4.45 17.19 -29.13
C ILE A 72 3.37 16.14 -29.38
N PRO A 73 2.83 16.05 -30.62
CA PRO A 73 1.79 15.09 -30.94
C PRO A 73 2.37 13.66 -30.91
N LEU A 74 1.73 12.79 -30.14
CA LEU A 74 2.04 11.36 -30.01
C LEU A 74 0.92 10.48 -30.56
N ASN A 75 -0.14 11.08 -31.07
CA ASN A 75 -1.34 10.41 -31.59
C ASN A 75 -1.09 9.43 -32.77
N THR A 76 0.08 9.46 -33.40
CA THR A 76 0.51 8.51 -34.43
C THR A 76 0.97 7.17 -33.85
N LEU A 77 1.22 7.10 -32.54
CA LEU A 77 1.66 5.91 -31.83
C LEU A 77 0.47 5.12 -31.28
N LYS A 78 0.63 3.81 -31.13
CA LYS A 78 -0.33 2.94 -30.42
C LYS A 78 -0.06 3.00 -28.92
N VAL A 79 -1.12 2.82 -28.12
CA VAL A 79 -0.96 2.71 -26.67
C VAL A 79 0.06 1.60 -26.37
N ASP A 80 0.95 1.87 -25.42
CA ASP A 80 2.10 1.06 -25.03
C ASP A 80 3.30 1.04 -26.00
N ASP A 81 3.26 1.78 -27.12
CA ASP A 81 4.44 1.98 -27.96
C ASP A 81 5.54 2.73 -27.19
N SER A 82 6.78 2.34 -27.41
CA SER A 82 7.94 3.03 -26.85
C SER A 82 8.10 4.43 -27.41
N VAL A 83 8.32 5.39 -26.52
CA VAL A 83 8.50 6.82 -26.82
C VAL A 83 9.88 7.25 -26.36
N LYS A 84 10.65 7.86 -27.26
CA LYS A 84 11.85 8.65 -26.97
C LYS A 84 11.65 10.05 -27.56
N VAL A 85 11.53 11.04 -26.69
CA VAL A 85 11.52 12.45 -27.07
C VAL A 85 12.90 13.05 -26.79
N LEU A 86 13.49 13.67 -27.80
CA LEU A 86 14.70 14.48 -27.68
C LEU A 86 14.32 15.92 -28.03
N ILE A 87 14.61 16.86 -27.14
CA ILE A 87 14.46 18.30 -27.35
C ILE A 87 15.85 18.92 -27.30
N THR A 88 16.29 19.52 -28.39
CA THR A 88 17.49 20.37 -28.41
C THR A 88 17.06 21.80 -28.14
N TYR A 89 17.86 22.55 -27.41
CA TYR A 89 17.55 23.91 -27.05
C TYR A 89 18.80 24.77 -26.91
N ASP A 90 18.62 26.06 -27.10
CA ASP A 90 19.63 27.10 -26.99
C ASP A 90 19.41 27.93 -25.72
N GLY A 91 20.51 28.43 -25.15
CA GLY A 91 20.47 29.34 -24.01
C GLY A 91 20.48 28.64 -22.65
N ALA A 92 20.48 29.47 -21.60
CA ALA A 92 20.72 29.00 -20.23
C ALA A 92 19.49 28.33 -19.57
N LEU A 93 18.28 28.57 -20.09
CA LEU A 93 17.03 28.06 -19.51
C LEU A 93 16.46 26.90 -20.35
N PRO A 94 16.51 25.65 -19.86
CA PRO A 94 16.00 24.51 -20.61
C PRO A 94 14.46 24.52 -20.70
N PRO A 95 13.89 24.03 -21.82
CA PRO A 95 12.48 23.67 -21.89
C PRO A 95 12.09 22.66 -20.81
N LYS A 96 10.84 22.71 -20.37
CA LYS A 96 10.30 21.85 -19.32
C LYS A 96 9.09 21.09 -19.82
N VAL A 97 9.16 19.76 -19.77
CA VAL A 97 7.98 18.92 -20.01
C VAL A 97 7.05 18.99 -18.82
N ILE A 98 5.81 19.45 -19.07
CA ILE A 98 4.81 19.76 -18.04
C ILE A 98 4.09 18.50 -17.56
N ASN A 99 3.93 17.50 -18.44
CA ASN A 99 3.15 16.29 -18.18
C ASN A 99 3.93 14.97 -18.39
N PRO A 100 5.17 14.79 -17.87
CA PRO A 100 5.96 13.59 -18.14
C PRO A 100 5.29 12.29 -17.68
N GLN A 101 4.33 12.36 -16.76
CA GLN A 101 3.52 11.22 -16.32
C GLN A 101 2.66 10.58 -17.42
N VAL A 102 2.41 11.26 -18.56
CA VAL A 102 1.64 10.66 -19.67
C VAL A 102 2.40 9.57 -20.41
N LEU A 103 3.71 9.46 -20.17
CA LEU A 103 4.53 8.36 -20.70
C LEU A 103 4.73 7.22 -19.70
N ARG A 104 4.12 7.30 -18.52
CA ARG A 104 4.23 6.24 -17.51
C ARG A 104 3.07 5.26 -17.68
N PRO A 105 3.33 3.93 -17.75
CA PRO A 105 2.27 2.94 -17.85
C PRO A 105 1.18 3.17 -16.81
N LYS A 106 -0.08 3.14 -17.24
CA LYS A 106 -1.22 3.17 -16.31
C LYS A 106 -1.26 1.84 -15.56
N VAL A 107 -0.61 1.82 -14.40
CA VAL A 107 -0.73 0.70 -13.44
C VAL A 107 -2.21 0.55 -13.05
N LYS A 108 -2.81 -0.59 -13.43
CA LYS A 108 -4.19 -0.97 -13.08
C LYS A 108 -4.13 -2.11 -12.08
N PHE A 109 -4.80 -1.95 -10.94
CA PHE A 109 -4.88 -2.96 -9.90
C PHE A 109 -6.15 -2.74 -9.09
N THR A 110 -6.87 -3.82 -8.76
CA THR A 110 -8.07 -3.73 -7.93
C THR A 110 -8.16 -4.89 -6.94
N PHE A 111 -8.52 -4.60 -5.68
CA PHE A 111 -9.02 -5.63 -4.76
C PHE A 111 -10.48 -5.92 -5.08
N LEU A 112 -10.78 -7.14 -5.51
CA LEU A 112 -12.14 -7.59 -5.84
C LEU A 112 -12.90 -7.99 -4.56
N ALA A 113 -12.23 -8.70 -3.66
CA ALA A 113 -12.82 -9.16 -2.40
C ALA A 113 -11.76 -9.27 -1.29
N ILE A 114 -12.21 -9.16 -0.05
CA ILE A 114 -11.44 -9.47 1.15
C ILE A 114 -12.38 -10.01 2.22
N SER A 115 -11.95 -11.04 2.94
CA SER A 115 -12.70 -11.66 4.04
C SER A 115 -11.74 -12.21 5.10
N ALA A 116 -12.19 -12.20 6.35
CA ALA A 116 -11.50 -12.85 7.46
C ALA A 116 -12.33 -14.08 7.91
N ASN A 117 -11.64 -15.18 8.22
CA ASN A 117 -12.21 -16.32 8.92
C ASN A 117 -11.30 -16.69 10.10
N GLU A 118 -11.70 -17.69 10.89
CA GLU A 118 -11.04 -18.06 12.14
C GLU A 118 -9.53 -18.31 12.04
N GLN A 119 -9.02 -18.75 10.89
CA GLN A 119 -7.60 -19.08 10.74
C GLN A 119 -6.88 -18.23 9.68
N ASN A 120 -7.59 -17.52 8.81
CA ASN A 120 -7.01 -16.89 7.62
C ASN A 120 -7.67 -15.57 7.24
N ILE A 121 -6.88 -14.70 6.65
CA ILE A 121 -7.36 -13.60 5.81
C ILE A 121 -7.25 -14.03 4.35
N LYS A 122 -8.37 -13.93 3.61
CA LYS A 122 -8.45 -14.26 2.18
C LYS A 122 -8.78 -13.01 1.38
N TRP A 123 -8.17 -12.87 0.21
CA TRP A 123 -8.46 -11.76 -0.69
C TRP A 123 -8.34 -12.20 -2.15
N THR A 124 -9.08 -11.52 -3.01
CA THR A 124 -9.08 -11.73 -4.46
C THR A 124 -8.74 -10.41 -5.14
N VAL A 125 -7.92 -10.46 -6.18
CA VAL A 125 -7.45 -9.27 -6.91
C VAL A 125 -7.69 -9.41 -8.40
N ASP A 126 -7.61 -8.27 -9.08
CA ASP A 126 -7.42 -8.13 -10.51
C ASP A 126 -6.09 -7.40 -10.70
N GLY A 127 -5.03 -8.18 -10.91
CA GLY A 127 -3.63 -7.74 -10.89
C GLY A 127 -3.15 -7.13 -12.19
N ASN A 128 -3.81 -7.41 -13.32
CA ASN A 128 -3.44 -6.94 -14.67
C ASN A 128 -1.94 -7.13 -15.00
N GLY A 129 -1.37 -8.28 -14.65
CA GLY A 129 0.03 -8.65 -14.87
C GLY A 129 1.02 -8.03 -13.89
N LEU A 130 0.56 -7.40 -12.80
CA LEU A 130 1.45 -6.84 -11.78
C LEU A 130 1.99 -7.91 -10.84
N ASP A 131 3.23 -7.69 -10.44
CA ASP A 131 3.94 -8.41 -9.40
C ASP A 131 4.19 -7.49 -8.19
N GLY A 132 4.52 -8.09 -7.05
CA GLY A 132 4.86 -7.36 -5.83
C GLY A 132 4.50 -8.10 -4.55
N THR A 133 4.41 -7.35 -3.45
CA THR A 133 4.21 -7.91 -2.11
C THR A 133 2.88 -7.49 -1.51
N PHE A 134 2.06 -8.46 -1.13
CA PHE A 134 0.93 -8.24 -0.22
C PHE A 134 1.42 -8.25 1.22
N ILE A 135 1.01 -7.24 1.98
CA ILE A 135 1.38 -7.07 3.39
C ILE A 135 0.09 -6.98 4.17
N LEU A 136 -0.18 -8.01 4.96
CA LEU A 136 -1.31 -8.03 5.87
C LEU A 136 -0.99 -7.12 7.05
N GLN A 137 -1.87 -6.16 7.29
CA GLN A 137 -1.79 -5.24 8.41
C GLN A 137 -2.95 -5.46 9.36
N ARG A 138 -2.66 -5.40 10.66
CA ARG A 138 -3.63 -5.42 11.76
C ARG A 138 -3.65 -4.06 12.44
N LEU A 139 -4.82 -3.60 12.87
CA LEU A 139 -4.92 -2.40 13.69
C LEU A 139 -4.68 -2.75 15.17
N VAL A 140 -3.65 -2.15 15.77
CA VAL A 140 -3.29 -2.28 17.19
C VAL A 140 -3.04 -0.87 17.73
N ASP A 141 -3.75 -0.47 18.78
CA ASP A 141 -3.63 0.86 19.41
C ASP A 141 -3.71 2.04 18.42
N GLY A 142 -4.64 1.94 17.45
CA GLY A 142 -4.82 2.96 16.42
C GLY A 142 -3.74 2.98 15.32
N LYS A 143 -2.76 2.07 15.37
CA LYS A 143 -1.67 1.96 14.39
C LYS A 143 -1.76 0.65 13.60
N TRP A 144 -1.44 0.71 12.31
CA TRP A 144 -1.39 -0.46 11.45
C TRP A 144 -0.03 -1.16 11.58
N THR A 145 -0.01 -2.33 12.21
CA THR A 145 1.17 -3.19 12.37
C THR A 145 1.15 -4.33 11.37
N ILE A 146 2.32 -4.85 11.01
CA ILE A 146 2.43 -5.97 10.05
C ILE A 146 2.10 -7.28 10.77
N ALA A 147 1.17 -8.06 10.21
CA ALA A 147 0.80 -9.38 10.71
C ALA A 147 1.24 -10.52 9.77
N GLY A 148 1.65 -10.20 8.54
CA GLY A 148 2.18 -11.19 7.59
C GLY A 148 2.43 -10.58 6.22
N SER A 149 3.04 -11.35 5.33
CA SER A 149 3.26 -10.94 3.94
C SER A 149 3.24 -12.13 2.98
N HIS A 150 2.89 -11.86 1.73
CA HIS A 150 2.88 -12.84 0.65
C HIS A 150 3.45 -12.18 -0.62
N GLN A 151 4.41 -12.82 -1.28
CA GLN A 151 4.92 -12.38 -2.58
C GLN A 151 4.03 -12.93 -3.69
N SER A 152 3.82 -12.13 -4.72
CA SER A 152 3.06 -12.49 -5.91
C SER A 152 3.82 -12.08 -7.16
N ASP A 153 3.67 -12.86 -8.22
CA ASP A 153 4.31 -12.63 -9.50
C ASP A 153 3.27 -12.71 -10.63
N ASN A 154 3.36 -11.78 -11.58
CA ASN A 154 2.53 -11.69 -12.79
C ASN A 154 1.03 -12.04 -12.57
N MET A 155 0.38 -11.34 -11.64
CA MET A 155 -0.99 -11.66 -11.25
C MET A 155 -2.00 -11.16 -12.27
N ASP A 156 -2.95 -12.01 -12.65
CA ASP A 156 -4.20 -11.56 -13.30
C ASP A 156 -5.35 -11.59 -12.29
N ARG A 157 -6.41 -12.39 -12.52
CA ARG A 157 -7.44 -12.62 -11.51
C ARG A 157 -7.09 -13.81 -10.62
N GLU A 158 -6.65 -13.53 -9.40
CA GLU A 158 -6.15 -14.55 -8.48
C GLU A 158 -6.64 -14.33 -7.05
N SER A 159 -6.73 -15.41 -6.27
CA SER A 159 -7.09 -15.39 -4.85
C SER A 159 -5.94 -15.89 -4.00
N PHE A 160 -5.69 -15.20 -2.89
CA PHE A 160 -4.62 -15.49 -1.95
C PHE A 160 -5.18 -15.65 -0.55
N GLN A 161 -4.39 -16.29 0.32
CA GLN A 161 -4.70 -16.40 1.73
C GLN A 161 -3.42 -16.31 2.58
N LEU A 162 -3.56 -15.71 3.77
CA LEU A 162 -2.53 -15.70 4.80
C LEU A 162 -3.12 -16.21 6.11
N PRO A 163 -2.49 -17.20 6.77
CA PRO A 163 -2.84 -17.59 8.12
C PRO A 163 -2.69 -16.43 9.09
N VAL A 164 -3.59 -16.34 10.07
CA VAL A 164 -3.56 -15.31 11.12
C VAL A 164 -4.04 -15.90 12.45
N THR A 165 -3.44 -15.43 13.54
CA THR A 165 -3.93 -15.67 14.89
C THR A 165 -4.67 -14.42 15.38
N HIS A 166 -5.98 -14.55 15.59
CA HIS A 166 -6.80 -13.47 16.16
C HIS A 166 -6.52 -13.32 17.66
N GLN A 167 -6.49 -12.08 18.16
CA GLN A 167 -6.55 -11.84 19.60
C GLN A 167 -8.01 -11.83 20.02
N GLU A 168 -8.28 -11.94 21.31
CA GLU A 168 -9.62 -11.78 21.86
C GLU A 168 -10.22 -10.41 21.49
N GLY A 169 -11.52 -10.40 21.22
CA GLY A 169 -12.25 -9.19 20.85
C GLY A 169 -12.29 -8.91 19.35
N ASN A 170 -12.49 -7.64 18.98
CA ASN A 170 -12.62 -7.24 17.58
C ASN A 170 -11.23 -7.05 16.94
N ASN A 171 -10.95 -7.80 15.88
CA ASN A 171 -9.71 -7.75 15.13
C ASN A 171 -9.96 -7.08 13.79
N ARG A 172 -9.27 -5.98 13.49
CA ARG A 172 -9.41 -5.31 12.18
C ARG A 172 -8.17 -5.48 11.32
N TYR A 173 -8.37 -5.84 10.05
CA TYR A 173 -7.31 -6.13 9.09
C TYR A 173 -7.46 -5.34 7.80
N ARG A 174 -6.35 -5.12 7.11
CA ARG A 174 -6.33 -4.70 5.70
C ARG A 174 -5.11 -5.26 5.00
N ILE A 175 -5.17 -5.39 3.69
CA ILE A 175 -4.02 -5.72 2.84
C ILE A 175 -3.46 -4.42 2.26
N ARG A 176 -2.13 -4.26 2.36
CA ARG A 176 -1.35 -3.29 1.61
C ARG A 176 -0.58 -4.03 0.53
N PHE A 177 -0.89 -3.78 -0.74
CA PHE A 177 -0.12 -4.30 -1.87
C PHE A 177 0.94 -3.28 -2.29
N LEU A 178 2.21 -3.65 -2.26
CA LEU A 178 3.33 -2.89 -2.80
C LEU A 178 3.75 -3.53 -4.13
N ALA A 179 3.32 -2.94 -5.23
CA ALA A 179 3.70 -3.39 -6.56
C ALA A 179 5.18 -3.12 -6.84
N SER A 180 5.85 -3.97 -7.60
CA SER A 180 7.28 -3.82 -7.95
C SER A 180 7.58 -2.52 -8.72
N VAL A 181 6.58 -1.97 -9.40
CA VAL A 181 6.61 -0.64 -10.04
C VAL A 181 6.53 0.54 -9.03
N GLY A 182 6.58 0.26 -7.73
CA GLY A 182 6.61 1.24 -6.64
C GLY A 182 5.26 1.82 -6.22
N LYS A 183 4.15 1.41 -6.87
CA LYS A 183 2.81 1.85 -6.47
C LYS A 183 2.26 1.01 -5.32
N THR A 184 1.55 1.67 -4.41
CA THR A 184 0.90 1.02 -3.26
C THR A 184 -0.62 1.09 -3.39
N PHE A 185 -1.29 -0.02 -3.08
CA PHE A 185 -2.75 -0.14 -3.07
C PHE A 185 -3.21 -0.70 -1.72
N TYR A 186 -4.41 -0.33 -1.28
CA TYR A 186 -5.00 -0.80 -0.03
C TYR A 186 -6.35 -1.45 -0.28
N SER A 187 -6.61 -2.56 0.40
CA SER A 187 -7.92 -3.19 0.43
C SER A 187 -8.89 -2.38 1.29
N LYS A 188 -10.17 -2.78 1.24
CA LYS A 188 -11.11 -2.45 2.32
C LYS A 188 -10.63 -3.05 3.64
N VAL A 189 -11.05 -2.45 4.75
CA VAL A 189 -10.85 -3.03 6.09
C VAL A 189 -11.86 -4.16 6.26
N VAL A 190 -11.40 -5.27 6.85
CA VAL A 190 -12.24 -6.38 7.28
C VAL A 190 -12.10 -6.56 8.79
N ASP A 191 -13.23 -6.82 9.44
CA ASP A 191 -13.31 -7.07 10.87
C ASP A 191 -13.53 -8.56 11.12
N TYR A 192 -12.96 -9.07 12.21
CA TYR A 192 -13.16 -10.41 12.72
C TYR A 192 -13.33 -10.36 14.22
N GLU A 193 -14.53 -10.69 14.69
CA GLU A 193 -14.82 -10.80 16.11
C GLU A 193 -14.39 -12.18 16.61
N ASN A 194 -13.38 -12.18 17.46
CA ASN A 194 -12.92 -13.38 18.15
C ASN A 194 -13.38 -13.30 19.62
N PHE A 195 -14.68 -13.45 19.82
CA PHE A 195 -15.25 -13.68 21.14
C PHE A 195 -15.45 -15.18 21.30
N GLN A 196 -14.80 -15.75 22.31
CA GLN A 196 -15.14 -17.11 22.72
C GLN A 196 -16.50 -17.04 23.41
N ASP A 197 -17.50 -17.80 22.93
CA ASP A 197 -18.79 -17.87 23.61
C ASP A 197 -18.60 -18.19 25.09
N PRO A 198 -19.30 -17.52 26.02
CA PRO A 198 -19.21 -17.90 27.43
C PRO A 198 -19.66 -19.35 27.61
N VAL A 199 -19.08 -20.06 28.59
CA VAL A 199 -19.50 -21.44 28.87
C VAL A 199 -20.90 -21.39 29.47
N THR A 200 -21.91 -21.89 28.76
CA THR A 200 -23.27 -22.00 29.28
C THR A 200 -23.56 -23.43 29.70
N PHE A 201 -24.54 -23.62 30.57
CA PHE A 201 -24.94 -24.95 31.03
C PHE A 201 -26.45 -25.11 31.12
N TYR A 202 -26.92 -26.35 31.09
CA TYR A 202 -28.31 -26.74 31.34
C TYR A 202 -28.39 -28.15 31.95
N PRO A 203 -29.47 -28.50 32.66
CA PRO A 203 -30.53 -27.61 33.15
C PRO A 203 -30.10 -26.81 34.40
N GLU A 204 -30.78 -25.71 34.72
CA GLU A 204 -30.59 -24.99 36.00
C GLU A 204 -31.16 -25.76 37.21
N ARG A 205 -32.07 -26.71 36.96
CA ARG A 205 -32.59 -27.66 37.95
C ARG A 205 -32.22 -29.09 37.55
N VAL A 206 -31.09 -29.55 38.04
CA VAL A 206 -30.45 -30.81 37.69
C VAL A 206 -31.09 -31.97 38.44
N SER A 207 -31.34 -33.08 37.76
CA SER A 207 -31.74 -34.35 38.38
C SER A 207 -30.55 -35.30 38.49
N THR A 208 -29.87 -35.57 37.38
CA THR A 208 -28.73 -36.51 37.32
C THR A 208 -27.54 -35.95 36.59
N LYS A 209 -27.74 -35.14 35.55
CA LYS A 209 -26.66 -34.61 34.72
C LYS A 209 -26.84 -33.14 34.41
N LEU A 210 -25.71 -32.46 34.33
CA LEU A 210 -25.57 -31.09 33.85
C LEU A 210 -24.68 -31.09 32.60
N TYR A 211 -25.05 -30.28 31.61
CA TYR A 211 -24.46 -30.26 30.27
C TYR A 211 -23.90 -28.87 29.97
N LEU A 212 -22.68 -28.80 29.44
CA LEU A 212 -22.01 -27.57 29.01
C LEU A 212 -22.07 -27.41 27.48
N ASN A 213 -22.12 -26.18 26.99
CA ASN A 213 -22.09 -25.90 25.53
C ASN A 213 -20.76 -26.31 24.86
N LYS A 214 -19.65 -26.33 25.61
CA LYS A 214 -18.33 -26.75 25.13
C LYS A 214 -17.56 -27.56 26.18
N ALA A 215 -16.62 -28.38 25.70
CA ALA A 215 -15.78 -29.20 26.58
C ALA A 215 -14.76 -28.29 27.29
N VAL A 216 -14.76 -28.31 28.61
CA VAL A 216 -13.93 -27.42 29.43
C VAL A 216 -13.70 -28.04 30.80
N ALA A 217 -12.60 -27.66 31.46
CA ALA A 217 -12.38 -28.00 32.86
C ALA A 217 -13.42 -27.32 33.75
N TYR A 218 -13.96 -28.07 34.70
CA TYR A 218 -15.01 -27.62 35.58
C TYR A 218 -14.79 -28.12 37.01
N GLU A 219 -15.38 -27.39 37.95
CA GLU A 219 -15.52 -27.77 39.35
C GLU A 219 -16.93 -27.44 39.82
N VAL A 220 -17.49 -28.27 40.71
CA VAL A 220 -18.77 -28.05 41.35
C VAL A 220 -18.56 -27.99 42.85
N GLU A 221 -19.04 -26.91 43.45
CA GLU A 221 -19.07 -26.70 44.89
C GLU A 221 -20.51 -26.73 45.41
N ASP A 222 -20.70 -27.11 46.67
CA ASP A 222 -21.97 -26.90 47.38
C ASP A 222 -22.14 -25.42 47.81
N ALA A 223 -23.23 -25.15 48.56
CA ALA A 223 -23.54 -23.83 49.07
C ALA A 223 -22.51 -23.26 50.06
N TYR A 224 -21.69 -24.12 50.67
CA TYR A 224 -20.68 -23.77 51.67
C TYR A 224 -19.28 -23.67 51.07
N GLY A 225 -19.12 -23.94 49.77
CA GLY A 225 -17.83 -23.95 49.09
C GLY A 225 -17.07 -25.27 49.22
N ASN A 226 -17.72 -26.36 49.63
CA ASN A 226 -17.09 -27.67 49.64
C ASN A 226 -17.09 -28.25 48.23
N PHE A 227 -15.96 -28.82 47.83
CA PHE A 227 -15.81 -29.54 46.57
C PHE A 227 -16.73 -30.77 46.48
N ILE A 228 -17.41 -30.93 45.34
CA ILE A 228 -18.34 -32.03 45.07
C ILE A 228 -17.82 -32.92 43.94
N VAL A 229 -17.55 -32.32 42.79
CA VAL A 229 -17.04 -33.04 41.61
C VAL A 229 -16.26 -32.07 40.72
N GLY A 230 -15.24 -32.57 40.05
CA GLY A 230 -14.44 -31.82 39.09
C GLY A 230 -13.94 -32.71 37.97
N GLY A 231 -13.61 -32.12 36.84
CA GLY A 231 -13.19 -32.85 35.65
C GLY A 231 -13.06 -31.96 34.43
N ALA A 232 -12.98 -32.56 33.25
CA ALA A 232 -12.99 -31.84 31.97
C ALA A 232 -13.90 -32.56 30.98
N GLY A 233 -14.86 -31.83 30.40
CA GLY A 233 -15.83 -32.43 29.47
C GLY A 233 -17.03 -31.54 29.21
N LYS A 234 -18.04 -32.12 28.55
CA LYS A 234 -19.35 -31.47 28.30
C LYS A 234 -20.46 -31.94 29.25
N GLU A 235 -20.22 -33.01 30.01
CA GLU A 235 -21.19 -33.60 30.93
C GLU A 235 -20.62 -33.68 32.33
N ILE A 236 -21.46 -33.39 33.31
CA ILE A 236 -21.17 -33.46 34.73
C ILE A 236 -22.21 -34.36 35.37
N ASP A 237 -21.75 -35.45 35.99
CA ASP A 237 -22.62 -36.37 36.74
C ASP A 237 -22.88 -35.81 38.13
N MET A 238 -24.15 -35.60 38.45
CA MET A 238 -24.67 -35.12 39.72
C MET A 238 -25.55 -36.18 40.40
N SER A 239 -25.55 -37.43 39.96
CA SER A 239 -26.41 -38.51 40.48
C SER A 239 -26.17 -38.79 41.96
N GLN A 240 -24.94 -38.64 42.44
CA GLN A 240 -24.55 -38.88 43.84
C GLN A 240 -24.66 -37.63 44.73
N ALA A 241 -25.01 -36.47 44.16
CA ALA A 241 -25.15 -35.23 44.91
C ALA A 241 -26.55 -35.14 45.55
N GLU A 242 -26.60 -34.66 46.79
CA GLU A 242 -27.83 -34.42 47.52
C GLU A 242 -28.64 -33.26 46.94
N THR A 243 -29.95 -33.20 47.25
CA THR A 243 -30.82 -32.08 46.87
C THR A 243 -30.31 -30.78 47.51
N GLY A 244 -30.06 -29.74 46.72
CA GLY A 244 -29.43 -28.52 47.24
C GLY A 244 -29.07 -27.46 46.22
N LEU A 245 -28.46 -26.38 46.70
CA LEU A 245 -27.87 -25.31 45.89
C LEU A 245 -26.39 -25.62 45.65
N TYR A 246 -25.98 -25.50 44.39
CA TYR A 246 -24.61 -25.76 43.94
C TYR A 246 -24.11 -24.62 43.05
N TYR A 247 -22.79 -24.55 42.93
CA TYR A 247 -22.09 -23.61 42.07
C TYR A 247 -21.15 -24.34 41.12
N LEU A 248 -21.34 -24.13 39.83
CA LEU A 248 -20.45 -24.55 38.76
C LEU A 248 -19.38 -23.47 38.55
N ILE A 249 -18.11 -23.86 38.63
CA ILE A 249 -16.95 -23.04 38.36
C ILE A 249 -16.31 -23.50 37.05
N VAL A 250 -16.13 -22.56 36.12
CA VAL A 250 -15.51 -22.80 34.81
C VAL A 250 -14.62 -21.62 34.44
N GLY A 251 -13.30 -21.79 34.48
CA GLY A 251 -12.37 -20.68 34.34
C GLY A 251 -12.62 -19.62 35.42
N GLU A 252 -12.87 -18.38 35.02
CA GLU A 252 -13.23 -17.28 35.94
C GLU A 252 -14.74 -17.17 36.22
N GLN A 253 -15.57 -18.02 35.61
CA GLN A 253 -17.03 -17.96 35.76
C GLN A 253 -17.52 -18.83 36.92
N ARG A 254 -18.37 -18.28 37.78
CA ARG A 254 -19.09 -18.99 38.85
C ARG A 254 -20.60 -18.89 38.63
N LYS A 255 -21.30 -20.03 38.48
CA LYS A 255 -22.71 -20.07 38.09
C LYS A 255 -23.54 -20.97 39.00
N LYS A 256 -24.71 -20.50 39.45
CA LYS A 256 -25.58 -21.21 40.38
C LYS A 256 -26.50 -22.21 39.66
N PHE A 257 -26.78 -23.36 40.28
CA PHE A 257 -27.83 -24.29 39.87
C PHE A 257 -28.39 -25.06 41.06
N TYR A 258 -29.53 -25.71 40.88
CA TYR A 258 -30.21 -26.48 41.93
C TYR A 258 -30.25 -27.96 41.58
N LYS A 259 -29.91 -28.83 42.53
CA LYS A 259 -30.12 -30.27 42.43
C LYS A 259 -31.49 -30.61 43.03
N LYS A 260 -32.28 -31.39 42.28
CA LYS A 260 -33.55 -31.97 42.74
C LYS A 260 -33.30 -33.26 43.50
#